data_AF-A0A9R0YKF7-F1
#
_entry.id   AF-A0A9R0YKF7-F1
#
_cell.length_a   1.000
_cell.length_b   1.000
_cell.length_c   1.000
_cell.angle_alpha   90.00
_cell.angle_beta   90.00
_cell.angle_gamma   90.00
#
_symmetry.space_group_name_H-M   'P 1'
#
loop_
_entity.id
_entity.type
_entity.pdbx_description
1 polymer ?
#
loop_
_entity_poly.entity_id
_entity_poly.type
_entity_poly.pdbx_seq_one_letter_code
_entity_poly.pdbx_strand_id
1 'polypeptide(L)'
;MAPPLSSWPWASLGIYKYFLLGPLVWKVAQEWAEQGGAPLGSRWLHLLLLFSARGLTYQFWFSYSNMLFLTRRRRVVPDGVDFRQVDHEWDWDNFLVLQTLIGAALVNGPLSLPGLEDLRVWDPRGLGIALLLHVGFSEPVFYWAHRALHGTPLFGQYHAGHHSTAVTQPLTAGFGTPLEALLLTLTMGVPLAGAFLMGAGSLGLVYVHLLTFDYLRSMGYSNVEVISHRVFEAVPPLRYLIYTPTYLSLHHREKDSNFCLFMPLFDLLGGTLNSKSWELQKEIYKGKNDRVPEFVFLVHVVDIMSSMHVPFVLRSISSVPFENHLILLPFWPVALVYGMLMWCCSKTFLVSFYYLRGRLHQTWSVPRHGFQYFIPAAKAGINRQIELAILRADRMGVKVLSLAALNKNEALNGGGTLFVDKHPDLRVRVVHGNTLTAAVILNEIPSNTKEVFLTGATSKLGRAIALYLCRKRIRVMMLTMSSERFLKIQREAPAEFQQYLVQVTKYQAAQNCKV
;
A
#
# COMPACT_ATOMS: atom_id res chain seq x y z
N MET A 1 -17.46 -28.61 15.91
CA MET A 1 -16.55 -27.73 16.69
C MET A 1 -15.45 -27.25 15.76
N ALA A 2 -15.02 -25.99 15.87
CA ALA A 2 -13.88 -25.51 15.10
C ALA A 2 -12.61 -26.28 15.49
N PRO A 3 -11.70 -26.59 14.55
CA PRO A 3 -10.43 -27.23 14.87
C PRO A 3 -9.64 -26.40 15.90
N PRO A 4 -8.88 -27.03 16.81
CA PRO A 4 -8.06 -26.30 17.76
C PRO A 4 -7.03 -25.45 17.02
N LEU A 5 -6.75 -24.23 17.50
CA LEU A 5 -5.79 -23.29 16.87
C LEU A 5 -6.14 -22.84 15.44
N SER A 6 -7.38 -23.04 14.97
CA SER A 6 -7.81 -22.51 13.66
C SER A 6 -8.26 -21.04 13.73
N SER A 7 -8.43 -20.49 14.95
CA SER A 7 -8.85 -19.12 15.19
C SER A 7 -8.08 -18.48 16.33
N TRP A 8 -7.75 -17.20 16.21
CA TRP A 8 -7.00 -16.46 17.22
C TRP A 8 -7.76 -16.35 18.55
N PRO A 9 -7.12 -16.61 19.70
CA PRO A 9 -7.79 -16.58 21.00
C PRO A 9 -8.27 -15.18 21.40
N TRP A 10 -7.69 -14.13 20.81
CA TRP A 10 -8.10 -12.73 21.00
C TRP A 10 -8.84 -12.13 19.80
N ALA A 11 -9.40 -12.95 18.91
CA ALA A 11 -10.13 -12.44 17.73
C ALA A 11 -11.26 -11.46 18.12
N SER A 12 -11.92 -11.69 19.25
CA SER A 12 -12.99 -10.82 19.77
C SER A 12 -12.51 -9.43 20.20
N LEU A 13 -11.21 -9.22 20.43
CA LEU A 13 -10.66 -7.91 20.81
C LEU A 13 -10.54 -6.96 19.61
N GLY A 14 -10.48 -7.49 18.37
CA GLY A 14 -10.23 -6.69 17.18
C GLY A 14 -9.03 -5.75 17.36
N ILE A 15 -9.23 -4.45 17.14
CA ILE A 15 -8.20 -3.42 17.31
C ILE A 15 -7.65 -3.29 18.75
N TYR A 16 -8.38 -3.79 19.75
CA TYR A 16 -7.97 -3.72 21.17
C TYR A 16 -6.98 -4.81 21.57
N LYS A 17 -6.60 -5.71 20.66
CA LYS A 17 -5.61 -6.78 20.92
C LYS A 17 -4.27 -6.27 21.44
N TYR A 18 -3.89 -5.02 21.13
CA TYR A 18 -2.65 -4.43 21.61
C TYR A 18 -2.61 -4.21 23.14
N PHE A 19 -3.77 -4.24 23.83
CA PHE A 19 -3.79 -4.24 25.30
C PHE A 19 -3.12 -5.48 25.91
N LEU A 20 -2.98 -6.57 25.15
CA LEU A 20 -2.21 -7.74 25.56
C LEU A 20 -0.73 -7.40 25.81
N LEU A 21 -0.20 -6.35 25.17
CA LEU A 21 1.15 -5.85 25.39
C LEU A 21 1.24 -4.84 26.56
N GLY A 22 0.10 -4.45 27.16
CA GLY A 22 0.03 -3.50 28.28
C GLY A 22 0.93 -3.86 29.46
N PRO A 23 1.00 -5.13 29.92
CA PRO A 23 1.92 -5.53 30.98
C PRO A 23 3.40 -5.27 30.69
N LEU A 24 3.83 -5.41 29.42
CA LEU A 24 5.21 -5.12 29.02
C LEU A 24 5.49 -3.61 29.07
N VAL A 25 4.55 -2.81 28.57
CA VAL A 25 4.63 -1.33 28.63
C VAL A 25 4.70 -0.86 30.09
N TRP A 26 3.87 -1.43 30.95
CA TRP A 26 3.89 -1.14 32.38
C TRP A 26 5.24 -1.48 33.02
N LYS A 27 5.84 -2.62 32.68
CA LYS A 27 7.17 -3.00 33.19
C LYS A 27 8.27 -2.04 32.76
N VAL A 28 8.25 -1.60 31.51
CA VAL A 28 9.19 -0.57 31.03
C VAL A 28 9.00 0.75 31.77
N ALA A 29 7.76 1.18 31.98
CA ALA A 29 7.45 2.41 32.71
C ALA A 29 7.89 2.33 34.18
N GLN A 30 7.68 1.18 34.82
CA GLN A 30 8.16 0.89 36.17
C GLN A 30 9.69 1.01 36.25
N GLU A 31 10.42 0.31 35.40
CA GLU A 31 11.88 0.33 35.39
C GLU A 31 12.45 1.72 35.06
N TRP A 32 11.78 2.48 34.17
CA TRP A 32 12.14 3.87 33.91
C TRP A 32 12.00 4.71 35.19
N ALA A 33 10.86 4.63 35.87
CA ALA A 33 10.60 5.40 37.08
C ALA A 33 11.62 5.06 38.20
N GLU A 34 11.96 3.79 38.36
CA GLU A 34 12.94 3.31 39.35
C GLU A 34 14.37 3.77 39.03
N GLN A 35 14.75 3.84 37.75
CA GLN A 35 16.10 4.22 37.30
C GLN A 35 16.28 5.74 37.10
N GLY A 36 15.21 6.53 37.09
CA GLY A 36 15.25 7.97 36.81
C GLY A 36 15.61 8.31 35.35
N GLY A 37 15.54 7.34 34.43
CA GLY A 37 15.94 7.49 33.03
C GLY A 37 15.49 6.30 32.18
N ALA A 38 15.66 6.40 30.85
CA ALA A 38 15.23 5.34 29.93
C ALA A 38 15.97 4.01 30.23
N PRO A 39 15.26 2.89 30.46
CA PRO A 39 15.87 1.65 30.93
C PRO A 39 16.46 0.86 29.76
N LEU A 40 17.59 1.34 29.20
CA LEU A 40 18.16 0.81 27.95
C LEU A 40 18.59 -0.65 28.02
N GLY A 41 18.89 -1.19 29.20
CA GLY A 41 19.18 -2.62 29.42
C GLY A 41 17.94 -3.48 29.66
N SER A 42 16.73 -2.89 29.65
CA SER A 42 15.49 -3.59 29.94
C SER A 42 15.15 -4.61 28.86
N ARG A 43 14.97 -5.87 29.28
CA ARG A 43 14.49 -6.95 28.43
C ARG A 43 13.07 -6.67 27.91
N TRP A 44 12.23 -6.01 28.71
CA TRP A 44 10.88 -5.60 28.32
C TRP A 44 10.90 -4.52 27.24
N LEU A 45 11.81 -3.54 27.39
CA LEU A 45 12.02 -2.52 26.37
C LEU A 45 12.48 -3.16 25.06
N HIS A 46 13.44 -4.09 25.11
CA HIS A 46 13.90 -4.80 23.92
C HIS A 46 12.79 -5.61 23.24
N LEU A 47 11.88 -6.25 23.98
CA LEU A 47 10.72 -6.92 23.39
C LEU A 47 9.79 -5.94 22.65
N LEU A 48 9.54 -4.76 23.20
CA LEU A 48 8.72 -3.72 22.54
C LEU A 48 9.44 -3.09 21.34
N LEU A 49 10.76 -2.89 21.44
CA LEU A 49 11.59 -2.41 20.34
C LEU A 49 11.63 -3.43 19.20
N LEU A 50 11.78 -4.72 19.51
CA LEU A 50 11.70 -5.80 18.52
C LEU A 50 10.32 -5.88 17.89
N PHE A 51 9.23 -5.84 18.68
CA PHE A 51 7.87 -5.78 18.14
C PHE A 51 7.71 -4.66 17.11
N SER A 52 8.18 -3.45 17.48
CA SER A 52 8.12 -2.28 16.61
C SER A 52 9.01 -2.41 15.36
N ALA A 53 10.26 -2.83 15.52
CA ALA A 53 11.21 -2.99 14.42
C ALA A 53 10.78 -4.06 13.42
N ARG A 54 10.20 -5.16 13.91
CA ARG A 54 9.62 -6.23 13.09
C ARG A 54 8.41 -5.69 12.33
N GLY A 55 7.47 -5.04 12.99
CA GLY A 55 6.33 -4.39 12.33
C GLY A 55 6.74 -3.37 11.25
N LEU A 56 7.77 -2.55 11.53
CA LEU A 56 8.35 -1.62 10.58
C LEU A 56 9.00 -2.33 9.38
N THR A 57 9.61 -3.50 9.56
CA THR A 57 10.17 -4.30 8.46
C THR A 57 9.09 -4.68 7.46
N TYR A 58 7.96 -5.19 7.93
CA TYR A 58 6.80 -5.50 7.09
C TYR A 58 6.22 -4.25 6.43
N GLN A 59 6.09 -3.15 7.18
CA GLN A 59 5.57 -1.89 6.67
C GLN A 59 6.48 -1.29 5.59
N PHE A 60 7.80 -1.29 5.75
CA PHE A 60 8.73 -0.78 4.75
C PHE A 60 8.73 -1.63 3.48
N TRP A 61 8.66 -2.96 3.61
CA TRP A 61 8.46 -3.83 2.46
C TRP A 61 7.13 -3.57 1.77
N PHE A 62 6.04 -3.36 2.52
CA PHE A 62 4.74 -3.01 1.97
C PHE A 62 4.80 -1.69 1.20
N SER A 63 5.41 -0.65 1.81
CA SER A 63 5.64 0.64 1.17
C SER A 63 6.43 0.48 -0.13
N TYR A 64 7.57 -0.21 -0.10
CA TYR A 64 8.37 -0.50 -1.30
C TYR A 64 7.55 -1.19 -2.39
N SER A 65 6.81 -2.24 -2.04
CA SER A 65 6.01 -3.01 -2.99
C SER A 65 4.94 -2.16 -3.68
N ASN A 66 4.37 -1.19 -2.96
CA ASN A 66 3.38 -0.24 -3.45
C ASN A 66 3.96 1.04 -4.07
N MET A 67 5.28 1.26 -4.03
CA MET A 67 5.95 2.32 -4.81
C MET A 67 6.01 1.91 -6.29
N LEU A 68 4.85 1.87 -6.95
CA LEU A 68 4.66 1.37 -8.32
C LEU A 68 5.52 2.10 -9.38
N PHE A 69 5.95 3.32 -9.06
CA PHE A 69 6.92 4.04 -9.89
C PHE A 69 8.29 3.36 -9.96
N LEU A 70 8.67 2.57 -8.94
CA LEU A 70 9.86 1.71 -8.88
C LEU A 70 9.55 0.25 -9.26
N THR A 71 8.39 -0.27 -8.85
CA THR A 71 8.16 -1.72 -8.80
C THR A 71 7.29 -2.28 -9.92
N ARG A 72 6.45 -1.47 -10.59
CA ARG A 72 5.40 -1.98 -11.51
C ARG A 72 5.87 -3.00 -12.56
N ARG A 73 7.09 -2.84 -13.08
CA ARG A 73 7.65 -3.69 -14.13
C ARG A 73 8.08 -5.06 -13.65
N ARG A 74 8.29 -5.21 -12.35
CA ARG A 74 8.82 -6.42 -11.73
C ARG A 74 7.76 -7.14 -10.89
N ARG A 75 6.48 -6.78 -11.07
CA ARG A 75 5.38 -7.42 -10.34
C ARG A 75 5.12 -8.81 -10.91
N VAL A 76 4.96 -9.80 -10.02
CA VAL A 76 4.76 -11.20 -10.42
C VAL A 76 3.30 -11.41 -10.83
N VAL A 77 2.37 -11.12 -9.92
CA VAL A 77 0.93 -11.10 -10.13
C VAL A 77 0.50 -9.69 -10.55
N PRO A 78 -0.07 -9.52 -11.76
CA PRO A 78 -0.39 -8.20 -12.31
C PRO A 78 -1.61 -7.56 -11.65
N ASP A 79 -2.48 -8.34 -11.02
CA ASP A 79 -3.73 -7.88 -10.41
C ASP A 79 -3.51 -6.90 -9.25
N GLY A 80 -4.49 -6.03 -9.02
CA GLY A 80 -4.51 -5.14 -7.86
C GLY A 80 -5.04 -5.86 -6.63
N VAL A 81 -4.72 -5.32 -5.44
CA VAL A 81 -5.32 -5.77 -4.18
C VAL A 81 -6.67 -5.09 -4.02
N ASP A 82 -7.72 -5.86 -3.76
CA ASP A 82 -9.07 -5.36 -3.54
C ASP A 82 -9.38 -5.17 -2.04
N PHE A 83 -10.49 -4.49 -1.75
CA PHE A 83 -10.91 -4.26 -0.36
C PHE A 83 -11.19 -5.56 0.41
N ARG A 84 -11.66 -6.62 -0.28
CA ARG A 84 -11.95 -7.91 0.38
C ARG A 84 -10.68 -8.57 0.90
N GLN A 85 -9.63 -8.59 0.10
CA GLN A 85 -8.32 -9.05 0.54
C GLN A 85 -7.78 -8.14 1.64
N VAL A 86 -7.99 -6.82 1.52
CA VAL A 86 -7.54 -5.89 2.56
C VAL A 86 -8.16 -6.22 3.92
N ASP A 87 -9.47 -6.39 3.96
CA ASP A 87 -10.25 -6.70 5.16
C ASP A 87 -9.89 -8.09 5.71
N HIS A 88 -9.69 -9.06 4.81
CA HIS A 88 -9.36 -10.43 5.21
C HIS A 88 -8.03 -10.52 5.96
N GLU A 89 -7.02 -9.75 5.54
CA GLU A 89 -5.70 -9.73 6.17
C GLU A 89 -5.53 -8.59 7.18
N TRP A 90 -6.63 -7.98 7.66
CA TRP A 90 -6.56 -6.81 8.54
C TRP A 90 -5.70 -7.06 9.78
N ASP A 91 -5.83 -8.25 10.37
CA ASP A 91 -5.11 -8.69 11.57
C ASP A 91 -3.82 -9.47 11.27
N TRP A 92 -3.14 -9.15 10.16
CA TRP A 92 -1.88 -9.80 9.74
C TRP A 92 -0.77 -9.80 10.81
N ASP A 93 -0.81 -8.90 11.78
CA ASP A 93 0.20 -8.72 12.82
C ASP A 93 -0.08 -9.54 14.08
N ASN A 94 -1.10 -10.39 14.11
CA ASN A 94 -1.40 -11.27 15.25
C ASN A 94 -0.19 -12.16 15.65
N PHE A 95 0.60 -12.62 14.68
CA PHE A 95 1.80 -13.41 14.97
C PHE A 95 2.87 -12.60 15.72
N LEU A 96 2.98 -11.28 15.49
CA LEU A 96 3.90 -10.42 16.22
C LEU A 96 3.48 -10.34 17.69
N VAL A 97 2.19 -10.15 17.96
CA VAL A 97 1.65 -10.13 19.33
C VAL A 97 1.93 -11.46 20.02
N LEU A 98 1.59 -12.59 19.37
CA LEU A 98 1.85 -13.92 19.91
C LEU A 98 3.33 -14.14 20.25
N GLN A 99 4.23 -13.87 19.31
CA GLN A 99 5.65 -14.12 19.48
C GLN A 99 6.28 -13.20 20.53
N THR A 100 5.80 -11.96 20.67
CA THR A 100 6.21 -11.06 21.74
C THR A 100 5.74 -11.57 23.12
N LEU A 101 4.52 -12.09 23.23
CA LEU A 101 4.03 -12.71 24.46
C LEU A 101 4.81 -13.98 24.83
N ILE A 102 5.16 -14.82 23.84
CA ILE A 102 6.02 -15.98 24.05
C ILE A 102 7.42 -15.53 24.51
N GLY A 103 7.99 -14.49 23.88
CA GLY A 103 9.26 -13.90 24.31
C GLY A 103 9.22 -13.38 25.74
N ALA A 104 8.13 -12.70 26.13
CA ALA A 104 7.90 -12.24 27.50
C ALA A 104 7.80 -13.41 28.49
N ALA A 105 7.09 -14.49 28.13
CA ALA A 105 6.99 -15.69 28.94
C ALA A 105 8.33 -16.42 29.09
N LEU A 106 9.19 -16.42 28.06
CA LEU A 106 10.52 -17.02 28.13
C LEU A 106 11.48 -16.20 29.01
N VAL A 107 11.43 -14.87 28.91
CA VAL A 107 12.29 -13.97 29.71
C VAL A 107 11.92 -13.97 31.19
N ASN A 108 10.66 -14.27 31.52
CA ASN A 108 10.12 -14.26 32.89
C ASN A 108 9.81 -15.66 33.45
N GLY A 109 9.95 -16.70 32.64
CA GLY A 109 9.56 -18.07 32.97
C GLY A 109 10.64 -18.81 33.76
N PRO A 110 10.29 -19.95 34.38
CA PRO A 110 11.24 -20.80 35.10
C PRO A 110 12.21 -21.55 34.17
N LEU A 111 12.03 -21.44 32.86
CA LEU A 111 12.90 -22.06 31.86
C LEU A 111 14.15 -21.18 31.68
N SER A 112 15.12 -21.33 32.60
CA SER A 112 16.38 -20.57 32.58
C SER A 112 17.24 -20.95 31.38
N LEU A 113 17.05 -20.31 30.22
CA LEU A 113 18.03 -20.41 29.13
C LEU A 113 19.33 -19.73 29.59
N PRO A 114 20.49 -20.40 29.51
CA PRO A 114 21.77 -19.83 29.90
C PRO A 114 22.03 -18.51 29.17
N GLY A 115 22.40 -17.46 29.91
CA GLY A 115 22.72 -16.15 29.34
C GLY A 115 21.55 -15.20 29.11
N LEU A 116 20.32 -15.54 29.53
CA LEU A 116 19.20 -14.58 29.56
C LEU A 116 19.25 -13.60 30.74
N GLU A 117 19.99 -13.94 31.80
CA GLU A 117 20.16 -13.10 32.99
C GLU A 117 21.27 -12.05 32.82
N ASP A 118 22.33 -12.39 32.07
CA ASP A 118 23.45 -11.50 31.72
C ASP A 118 23.66 -11.52 30.19
N LEU A 119 22.78 -10.82 29.48
CA LEU A 119 22.73 -10.78 28.02
C LEU A 119 23.95 -10.04 27.46
N ARG A 120 24.92 -10.80 26.93
CA ARG A 120 26.00 -10.23 26.13
C ARG A 120 25.42 -9.42 24.96
N VAL A 121 25.99 -8.25 24.70
CA VAL A 121 25.58 -7.41 23.57
C VAL A 121 25.83 -8.12 22.23
N TRP A 122 26.99 -8.79 22.09
CA TRP A 122 27.39 -9.45 20.86
C TRP A 122 28.28 -10.67 21.12
N ASP A 123 28.03 -11.76 20.40
CA ASP A 123 28.93 -12.92 20.30
C ASP A 123 28.83 -13.50 18.87
N PRO A 124 29.87 -13.38 18.03
CA PRO A 124 29.81 -13.80 16.64
C PRO A 124 29.66 -15.33 16.47
N ARG A 125 30.02 -16.13 17.48
CA ARG A 125 29.83 -17.60 17.44
C ARG A 125 28.34 -17.96 17.34
N GLY A 126 27.49 -17.13 17.94
CA GLY A 126 26.04 -17.29 17.92
C GLY A 126 25.46 -17.25 16.51
N LEU A 127 26.02 -16.44 15.61
CA LEU A 127 25.59 -16.40 14.20
C LEU A 127 25.87 -17.72 13.49
N GLY A 128 27.05 -18.30 13.69
CA GLY A 128 27.42 -19.59 13.09
C GLY A 128 26.50 -20.71 13.57
N ILE A 129 26.25 -20.77 14.88
CA ILE A 129 25.34 -21.77 15.48
C ILE A 129 23.91 -21.58 14.98
N ALA A 130 23.40 -20.34 15.00
CA ALA A 130 22.06 -20.04 14.52
C ALA A 130 21.90 -20.37 13.04
N LEU A 131 22.89 -20.06 12.19
CA LEU A 131 22.85 -20.41 10.77
C LEU A 131 22.84 -21.92 10.55
N LEU A 132 23.70 -22.67 11.25
CA LEU A 132 23.74 -24.13 11.16
C LEU A 132 22.41 -24.77 11.59
N LEU A 133 21.84 -24.30 12.69
CA LEU A 133 20.52 -24.76 13.14
C LEU A 133 19.40 -24.29 12.20
N HIS A 134 19.53 -23.12 11.59
CA HIS A 134 18.55 -22.65 10.62
C HIS A 134 18.50 -23.59 9.39
N VAL A 135 19.67 -23.88 8.80
CA VAL A 135 19.78 -24.79 7.65
C VAL A 135 19.44 -26.23 8.06
N GLY A 136 19.94 -26.70 9.19
CA GLY A 136 19.82 -28.10 9.62
C GLY A 136 18.50 -28.46 10.32
N PHE A 137 17.78 -27.48 10.86
CA PHE A 137 16.53 -27.67 11.58
C PHE A 137 15.38 -26.84 11.00
N SER A 138 15.51 -25.51 10.96
CA SER A 138 14.38 -24.63 10.61
C SER A 138 13.84 -24.89 9.21
N GLU A 139 14.72 -25.01 8.22
CA GLU A 139 14.35 -25.27 6.84
C GLU A 139 13.67 -26.64 6.64
N PRO A 140 14.25 -27.79 7.06
CA PRO A 140 13.57 -29.08 6.95
C PRO A 140 12.25 -29.14 7.71
N VAL A 141 12.21 -28.62 8.94
CA VAL A 141 10.99 -28.66 9.78
C VAL A 141 9.89 -27.83 9.15
N PHE A 142 10.20 -26.63 8.67
CA PHE A 142 9.23 -25.81 7.95
C PHE A 142 8.76 -26.51 6.68
N TYR A 143 9.69 -27.02 5.86
CA TYR A 143 9.37 -27.70 4.61
C TYR A 143 8.36 -28.84 4.81
N TRP A 144 8.61 -29.73 5.77
CA TRP A 144 7.70 -30.85 6.06
C TRP A 144 6.37 -30.39 6.65
N ALA A 145 6.39 -29.43 7.58
CA ALA A 145 5.17 -28.90 8.17
C ALA A 145 4.30 -28.18 7.13
N HIS A 146 4.91 -27.36 6.29
CA HIS A 146 4.24 -26.62 5.22
C HIS A 146 3.65 -27.58 4.19
N ARG A 147 4.41 -28.58 3.74
CA ARG A 147 3.89 -29.63 2.84
C ARG A 147 2.72 -30.39 3.48
N ALA A 148 2.78 -30.69 4.79
CA ALA A 148 1.68 -31.33 5.49
C ALA A 148 0.42 -30.44 5.59
N LEU A 149 0.60 -29.13 5.78
CA LEU A 149 -0.49 -28.15 5.76
C LEU A 149 -1.21 -28.07 4.42
N HIS A 150 -0.56 -28.44 3.31
CA HIS A 150 -1.19 -28.59 1.99
C HIS A 150 -1.94 -29.92 1.79
N GLY A 151 -1.83 -30.85 2.75
CA GLY A 151 -2.59 -32.10 2.78
C GLY A 151 -4.02 -31.94 3.32
N THR A 152 -4.89 -32.90 2.98
CA THR A 152 -6.25 -32.99 3.56
C THR A 152 -6.18 -33.74 4.91
N PRO A 153 -6.85 -33.28 5.99
CA PRO A 153 -7.77 -32.13 6.09
C PRO A 153 -7.12 -30.80 6.48
N LEU A 154 -5.81 -30.76 6.75
CA LEU A 154 -5.11 -29.60 7.32
C LEU A 154 -5.23 -28.35 6.45
N PHE A 155 -5.23 -28.49 5.12
CA PHE A 155 -5.37 -27.37 4.21
C PHE A 155 -6.66 -26.59 4.47
N GLY A 156 -7.81 -27.26 4.44
CA GLY A 156 -9.10 -26.61 4.64
C GLY A 156 -9.26 -25.97 6.04
N GLN A 157 -8.59 -26.53 7.04
CA GLN A 157 -8.73 -26.10 8.44
C GLN A 157 -7.80 -24.95 8.83
N TYR A 158 -6.58 -24.93 8.27
CA TYR A 158 -5.53 -24.03 8.71
C TYR A 158 -4.97 -23.16 7.59
N HIS A 159 -4.72 -23.73 6.40
CA HIS A 159 -3.90 -23.06 5.40
C HIS A 159 -4.67 -22.45 4.21
N ALA A 160 -5.94 -22.84 4.03
CA ALA A 160 -6.79 -22.35 2.95
C ALA A 160 -7.06 -20.85 3.06
N GLY A 161 -7.16 -20.31 4.28
CA GLY A 161 -7.28 -18.87 4.52
C GLY A 161 -6.05 -18.12 4.01
N HIS A 162 -4.84 -18.59 4.36
CA HIS A 162 -3.58 -18.01 3.87
C HIS A 162 -3.49 -18.01 2.34
N HIS A 163 -3.94 -19.09 1.68
CA HIS A 163 -3.96 -19.23 0.22
C HIS A 163 -5.17 -18.61 -0.48
N SER A 164 -6.13 -18.02 0.24
CA SER A 164 -7.26 -17.32 -0.39
C SER A 164 -6.87 -15.91 -0.86
N THR A 165 -5.75 -15.38 -0.34
CA THR A 165 -5.11 -14.17 -0.85
C THR A 165 -4.53 -14.41 -2.24
N ALA A 166 -5.13 -13.79 -3.26
CA ALA A 166 -4.70 -13.93 -4.64
C ALA A 166 -3.40 -13.18 -4.96
N VAL A 167 -3.24 -11.97 -4.39
CA VAL A 167 -2.05 -11.14 -4.61
C VAL A 167 -1.24 -11.10 -3.32
N THR A 168 -0.12 -11.80 -3.26
CA THR A 168 0.73 -11.78 -2.06
C THR A 168 1.22 -10.36 -1.78
N GLN A 169 1.22 -9.98 -0.51
CA GLN A 169 1.85 -8.76 -0.01
C GLN A 169 2.72 -9.10 1.21
N PRO A 170 3.70 -8.28 1.59
CA PRO A 170 4.51 -8.54 2.78
C PRO A 170 3.67 -8.83 4.03
N LEU A 171 2.51 -8.19 4.15
CA LEU A 171 1.55 -8.41 5.24
C LEU A 171 0.84 -9.76 5.16
N THR A 172 0.60 -10.31 3.96
CA THR A 172 0.12 -11.70 3.77
C THR A 172 1.03 -12.71 4.47
N ALA A 173 2.34 -12.45 4.57
CA ALA A 173 3.27 -13.33 5.26
C ALA A 173 2.91 -13.52 6.76
N GLY A 174 2.34 -12.50 7.40
CA GLY A 174 1.88 -12.55 8.78
C GLY A 174 0.45 -13.08 8.94
N PHE A 175 -0.32 -13.10 7.85
CA PHE A 175 -1.71 -13.53 7.86
C PHE A 175 -1.82 -15.06 7.85
N GLY A 176 -2.27 -15.63 8.97
CA GLY A 176 -2.47 -17.07 9.12
C GLY A 176 -3.17 -17.40 10.45
N THR A 177 -3.35 -18.70 10.68
CA THR A 177 -3.91 -19.25 11.92
C THR A 177 -2.88 -19.29 13.05
N PRO A 178 -3.33 -19.39 14.32
CA PRO A 178 -2.42 -19.63 15.43
C PRO A 178 -1.50 -20.85 15.27
N LEU A 179 -1.98 -21.93 14.65
CA LEU A 179 -1.14 -23.11 14.38
C LEU A 179 0.04 -22.78 13.47
N GLU A 180 -0.22 -22.09 12.36
CA GLU A 180 0.83 -21.64 11.44
C GLU A 180 1.81 -20.69 12.12
N ALA A 181 1.31 -19.76 12.94
CA ALA A 181 2.14 -18.84 13.69
C ALA A 181 3.02 -19.55 14.74
N LEU A 182 2.53 -20.61 15.39
CA LEU A 182 3.32 -21.42 16.32
C LEU A 182 4.40 -22.24 15.60
N LEU A 183 4.09 -22.83 14.44
CA LEU A 183 5.09 -23.50 13.59
C LEU A 183 6.19 -22.53 13.15
N LEU A 184 5.81 -21.30 12.76
CA LEU A 184 6.77 -20.25 12.43
C LEU A 184 7.60 -19.85 13.65
N THR A 185 6.99 -19.77 14.82
CA THR A 185 7.68 -19.44 16.08
C THR A 185 8.72 -20.52 16.43
N LEU A 186 8.39 -21.80 16.23
CA LEU A 186 9.32 -22.91 16.43
C LEU A 186 10.53 -22.81 15.50
N THR A 187 10.29 -22.66 14.20
CA THR A 187 11.36 -22.59 13.19
C THR A 187 12.25 -21.37 13.37
N MET A 188 11.69 -20.24 13.84
CA MET A 188 12.45 -19.03 14.14
C MET A 188 13.19 -19.12 15.49
N GLY A 189 12.55 -19.72 16.51
CA GLY A 189 13.05 -19.73 17.88
C GLY A 189 14.12 -20.77 18.18
N VAL A 190 14.11 -21.93 17.53
CA VAL A 190 15.09 -23.02 17.80
C VAL A 190 16.53 -22.61 17.50
N PRO A 191 16.86 -21.94 16.39
CA PRO A 191 18.21 -21.41 16.17
C PRO A 191 18.71 -20.48 17.27
N LEU A 192 17.82 -19.61 17.79
CA LEU A 192 18.14 -18.73 18.91
C LEU A 192 18.36 -19.53 20.18
N ALA A 193 17.41 -20.38 20.56
CA ALA A 193 17.49 -21.21 21.75
C ALA A 193 18.77 -22.08 21.75
N GLY A 194 19.11 -22.68 20.62
CA GLY A 194 20.35 -23.45 20.49
C GLY A 194 21.61 -22.62 20.70
N ALA A 195 21.67 -21.39 20.16
CA ALA A 195 22.79 -20.48 20.42
C ALA A 195 22.91 -20.12 21.92
N PHE A 196 21.79 -19.85 22.60
CA PHE A 196 21.77 -19.59 24.05
C PHE A 196 22.21 -20.82 24.86
N LEU A 197 21.67 -22.01 24.55
CA LEU A 197 22.04 -23.27 25.21
C LEU A 197 23.52 -23.62 25.04
N MET A 198 24.13 -23.25 23.90
CA MET A 198 25.56 -23.42 23.64
C MET A 198 26.43 -22.29 24.20
N GLY A 199 25.86 -21.36 24.99
CA GLY A 199 26.60 -20.27 25.62
C GLY A 199 27.11 -19.19 24.65
N ALA A 200 26.51 -19.10 23.47
CA ALA A 200 26.84 -18.14 22.41
C ALA A 200 25.67 -17.20 22.08
N GLY A 201 24.62 -17.19 22.91
CA GLY A 201 23.50 -16.27 22.80
C GLY A 201 23.92 -14.83 23.07
N SER A 202 23.36 -13.89 22.32
CA SER A 202 23.59 -12.46 22.52
C SER A 202 22.38 -11.64 22.06
N LEU A 203 22.25 -10.43 22.60
CA LEU A 203 21.19 -9.50 22.21
C LEU A 203 21.25 -9.18 20.71
N GLY A 204 22.45 -8.89 20.17
CA GLY A 204 22.61 -8.62 18.75
C GLY A 204 22.23 -9.80 17.86
N LEU A 205 22.49 -11.05 18.30
CA LEU A 205 22.00 -12.24 17.57
C LEU A 205 20.47 -12.27 17.48
N VAL A 206 19.77 -11.98 18.58
CA VAL A 206 18.29 -11.94 18.59
C VAL A 206 17.78 -10.93 17.56
N TYR A 207 18.31 -9.71 17.56
CA TYR A 207 17.93 -8.68 16.58
C TYR A 207 18.25 -9.09 15.15
N VAL A 208 19.48 -9.51 14.87
CA VAL A 208 19.91 -9.87 13.52
C VAL A 208 19.10 -11.03 12.97
N HIS A 209 18.92 -12.09 13.75
CA HIS A 209 18.18 -13.29 13.33
C HIS A 209 16.71 -12.99 13.07
N LEU A 210 16.01 -12.37 14.03
CA LEU A 210 14.57 -12.09 13.89
C LEU A 210 14.28 -11.11 12.74
N LEU A 211 15.06 -10.04 12.62
CA LEU A 211 14.86 -9.06 11.55
C LEU A 211 15.24 -9.63 10.17
N THR A 212 16.29 -10.46 10.08
CA THR A 212 16.64 -11.14 8.81
C THR A 212 15.54 -12.11 8.40
N PHE A 213 15.01 -12.88 9.35
CA PHE A 213 13.91 -13.83 9.11
C PHE A 213 12.67 -13.10 8.56
N ASP A 214 12.22 -12.03 9.22
CA ASP A 214 11.09 -11.22 8.76
C ASP A 214 11.36 -10.50 7.45
N TYR A 215 12.60 -10.02 7.23
CA TYR A 215 13.00 -9.38 5.99
C TYR A 215 12.89 -10.34 4.81
N LEU A 216 13.42 -11.56 4.95
CA LEU A 216 13.39 -12.56 3.90
C LEU A 216 11.96 -13.04 3.61
N ARG A 217 11.11 -13.19 4.64
CA ARG A 217 9.68 -13.50 4.43
C ARG A 217 8.98 -12.35 3.72
N SER A 218 9.15 -11.12 4.21
CA SER A 218 8.55 -9.93 3.60
C SER A 218 8.95 -9.75 2.13
N MET A 219 10.23 -10.00 1.82
CA MET A 219 10.74 -10.05 0.45
C MET A 219 9.97 -11.09 -0.37
N GLY A 220 9.90 -12.33 0.09
CA GLY A 220 9.20 -13.41 -0.58
C GLY A 220 7.76 -13.08 -0.95
N TYR A 221 7.00 -12.53 0.01
CA TYR A 221 5.60 -12.18 -0.19
C TYR A 221 5.38 -10.83 -0.90
N SER A 222 6.44 -10.08 -1.23
CA SER A 222 6.34 -8.72 -1.78
C SER A 222 5.61 -8.59 -3.12
N ASN A 223 5.45 -9.70 -3.86
CA ASN A 223 4.95 -9.71 -5.23
C ASN A 223 5.77 -8.83 -6.19
N VAL A 224 7.02 -8.51 -5.83
CA VAL A 224 7.95 -7.71 -6.64
C VAL A 224 9.27 -8.43 -6.75
N GLU A 225 9.68 -8.84 -7.94
CA GLU A 225 10.96 -9.50 -8.15
C GLU A 225 12.12 -8.51 -7.93
N VAL A 226 12.89 -8.76 -6.88
CA VAL A 226 14.04 -7.95 -6.47
C VAL A 226 15.39 -8.62 -6.77
N ILE A 227 15.39 -9.94 -6.98
CA ILE A 227 16.58 -10.73 -7.28
C ILE A 227 16.70 -10.89 -8.80
N SER A 228 17.77 -10.33 -9.37
CA SER A 228 18.07 -10.49 -10.79
C SER A 228 18.43 -11.93 -11.12
N HIS A 229 17.82 -12.49 -12.18
CA HIS A 229 18.20 -13.80 -12.72
C HIS A 229 19.71 -13.91 -13.04
N ARG A 230 20.37 -12.78 -13.34
CA ARG A 230 21.82 -12.74 -13.60
C ARG A 230 22.66 -13.16 -12.39
N VAL A 231 22.16 -12.96 -11.17
CA VAL A 231 22.84 -13.41 -9.94
C VAL A 231 22.92 -14.94 -9.93
N PHE A 232 21.83 -15.61 -10.29
CA PHE A 232 21.78 -17.07 -10.36
C PHE A 232 22.46 -17.63 -11.62
N GLU A 233 22.53 -16.87 -12.72
CA GLU A 233 23.35 -17.26 -13.87
C GLU A 233 24.85 -17.15 -13.55
N ALA A 234 25.27 -16.13 -12.78
CA ALA A 234 26.66 -15.94 -12.39
C ALA A 234 27.11 -16.94 -11.30
N VAL A 235 26.23 -17.23 -10.33
CA VAL A 235 26.51 -18.19 -9.24
C VAL A 235 25.33 -19.16 -9.11
N PRO A 236 25.26 -20.22 -9.94
CA PRO A 236 24.14 -21.16 -9.98
C PRO A 236 23.72 -21.78 -8.65
N PRO A 237 24.63 -22.13 -7.71
CA PRO A 237 24.24 -22.67 -6.41
C PRO A 237 23.34 -21.73 -5.58
N LEU A 238 23.44 -20.40 -5.75
CA LEU A 238 22.68 -19.44 -4.94
C LEU A 238 21.17 -19.60 -5.09
N ARG A 239 20.68 -20.07 -6.25
CA ARG A 239 19.24 -20.29 -6.48
C ARG A 239 18.64 -21.38 -5.58
N TYR A 240 19.48 -22.20 -4.94
CA TYR A 240 19.05 -23.20 -3.96
C TYR A 240 19.22 -22.73 -2.51
N LEU A 241 19.94 -21.64 -2.27
CA LEU A 241 20.18 -21.07 -0.93
C LEU A 241 19.21 -19.94 -0.59
N ILE A 242 18.58 -19.32 -1.60
CA ILE A 242 17.60 -18.25 -1.39
C ILE A 242 16.52 -18.30 -2.47
N TYR A 243 15.26 -18.38 -2.07
CA TYR A 243 14.13 -18.23 -2.98
C TYR A 243 13.91 -16.77 -3.36
N THR A 244 13.08 -16.55 -4.37
CA THR A 244 12.73 -15.21 -4.84
C THR A 244 11.24 -14.93 -4.67
N PRO A 245 10.80 -13.67 -4.74
CA PRO A 245 9.38 -13.34 -4.70
C PRO A 245 8.58 -14.08 -5.78
N THR A 246 9.16 -14.27 -6.96
CA THR A 246 8.55 -15.07 -8.03
C THR A 246 8.35 -16.53 -7.63
N TYR A 247 9.34 -17.14 -6.98
CA TYR A 247 9.29 -18.53 -6.51
C TYR A 247 8.12 -18.75 -5.55
N LEU A 248 7.93 -17.84 -4.58
CA LEU A 248 6.85 -17.92 -3.60
C LEU A 248 5.48 -17.54 -4.17
N SER A 249 5.39 -16.51 -5.00
CA SER A 249 4.11 -16.19 -5.66
C SER A 249 3.64 -17.35 -6.54
N LEU A 250 4.56 -18.11 -7.15
CA LEU A 250 4.21 -19.32 -7.90
C LEU A 250 3.65 -20.42 -6.99
N HIS A 251 4.22 -20.61 -5.80
CA HIS A 251 3.67 -21.49 -4.76
C HIS A 251 2.23 -21.11 -4.40
N HIS A 252 1.96 -19.83 -4.13
CA HIS A 252 0.61 -19.36 -3.80
C HIS A 252 -0.42 -19.64 -4.89
N ARG A 253 0.02 -19.60 -6.15
CA ARG A 253 -0.82 -19.79 -7.33
C ARG A 253 -1.09 -21.26 -7.64
N GLU A 254 -0.07 -22.11 -7.62
CA GLU A 254 -0.16 -23.52 -8.04
C GLU A 254 -0.38 -24.50 -6.86
N LYS A 255 0.06 -24.14 -5.65
CA LYS A 255 -0.20 -24.80 -4.35
C LYS A 255 0.35 -26.22 -4.16
N ASP A 256 1.04 -26.78 -5.15
CA ASP A 256 1.51 -28.17 -5.15
C ASP A 256 3.04 -28.32 -5.13
N SER A 257 3.77 -27.21 -5.06
CA SER A 257 5.22 -27.14 -5.22
C SER A 257 5.81 -25.96 -4.45
N ASN A 258 7.13 -25.88 -4.32
CA ASN A 258 7.86 -24.75 -3.71
C ASN A 258 7.50 -24.50 -2.21
N PHE A 259 7.67 -25.50 -1.35
CA PHE A 259 7.31 -25.46 0.08
C PHE A 259 8.41 -24.97 1.03
N CYS A 260 9.64 -24.71 0.55
CA CYS A 260 10.76 -24.28 1.40
C CYS A 260 10.47 -23.01 2.21
N LEU A 261 11.21 -22.81 3.31
CA LEU A 261 11.13 -21.57 4.09
C LEU A 261 11.92 -20.45 3.40
N PHE A 262 13.23 -20.63 3.25
CA PHE A 262 14.10 -19.74 2.47
C PHE A 262 14.94 -20.46 1.41
N MET A 263 15.18 -21.76 1.54
CA MET A 263 16.16 -22.47 0.72
C MET A 263 15.49 -23.47 -0.25
N PRO A 264 15.39 -23.18 -1.56
CA PRO A 264 14.87 -24.12 -2.57
C PRO A 264 15.61 -25.45 -2.64
N LEU A 265 16.79 -25.58 -2.00
CA LEU A 265 17.46 -26.85 -1.77
C LEU A 265 16.52 -27.92 -1.19
N PHE A 266 15.65 -27.57 -0.25
CA PHE A 266 14.76 -28.56 0.38
C PHE A 266 13.62 -29.01 -0.53
N ASP A 267 13.15 -28.14 -1.42
CA ASP A 267 12.23 -28.52 -2.48
C ASP A 267 12.90 -29.42 -3.53
N LEU A 268 14.17 -29.17 -3.85
CA LEU A 268 14.95 -30.04 -4.73
C LEU A 268 15.10 -31.43 -4.12
N LEU A 269 15.54 -31.53 -2.86
CA LEU A 269 15.70 -32.80 -2.14
C LEU A 269 14.35 -33.50 -1.93
N GLY A 270 13.29 -32.73 -1.71
CA GLY A 270 11.95 -33.21 -1.45
C GLY A 270 11.12 -33.55 -2.69
N GLY A 271 11.65 -33.29 -3.89
CA GLY A 271 10.98 -33.55 -5.17
C GLY A 271 9.81 -32.62 -5.49
N THR A 272 9.78 -31.42 -4.90
CA THR A 272 8.68 -30.45 -4.99
C THR A 272 9.10 -29.12 -5.64
N LEU A 273 10.29 -29.08 -6.23
CA LEU A 273 10.79 -27.91 -6.95
C LEU A 273 9.98 -27.65 -8.23
N ASN A 274 9.34 -26.48 -8.33
CA ASN A 274 8.61 -26.11 -9.54
C ASN A 274 9.58 -25.76 -10.69
N SER A 275 9.43 -26.44 -11.82
CA SER A 275 10.30 -26.26 -12.99
C SER A 275 10.16 -24.89 -13.67
N LYS A 276 9.05 -24.17 -13.42
CA LYS A 276 8.79 -22.86 -14.02
C LYS A 276 9.45 -21.70 -13.26
N SER A 277 9.91 -21.91 -12.02
CA SER A 277 10.35 -20.83 -11.11
C SER A 277 11.39 -19.89 -11.74
N TRP A 278 12.44 -20.46 -12.34
CA TRP A 278 13.58 -19.67 -12.84
C TRP A 278 13.29 -18.97 -14.17
N GLU A 279 12.55 -19.61 -15.07
CA GLU A 279 12.16 -18.94 -16.31
C GLU A 279 11.17 -17.82 -16.02
N LEU A 280 10.17 -18.06 -15.16
CA LEU A 280 9.24 -17.02 -14.74
C LEU A 280 9.97 -15.84 -14.09
N GLN A 281 10.93 -16.08 -13.19
CA GLN A 281 11.75 -15.01 -12.59
C GLN A 281 12.43 -14.16 -13.68
N LYS A 282 13.02 -14.80 -14.69
CA LYS A 282 13.70 -14.12 -15.80
C LYS A 282 12.72 -13.28 -16.62
N GLU A 283 11.52 -13.77 -16.88
CA GLU A 283 10.47 -13.04 -17.59
C GLU A 283 9.96 -11.82 -16.81
N ILE A 284 9.67 -11.99 -15.52
CA ILE A 284 9.24 -10.91 -14.63
C ILE A 284 10.33 -9.84 -14.53
N TYR A 285 11.58 -10.23 -14.30
CA TYR A 285 12.68 -9.28 -14.15
C TYR A 285 12.93 -8.47 -15.44
N LYS A 286 12.73 -9.07 -16.62
CA LYS A 286 12.79 -8.40 -17.92
C LYS A 286 11.58 -7.49 -18.19
N GLY A 287 10.57 -7.50 -17.33
CA GLY A 287 9.37 -6.69 -17.48
C GLY A 287 8.43 -7.18 -18.56
N LYS A 288 8.42 -8.49 -18.88
CA LYS A 288 7.50 -9.05 -19.87
C LYS A 288 6.01 -8.88 -19.48
N ASN A 289 5.73 -8.73 -18.18
CA ASN A 289 4.39 -8.46 -17.66
C ASN A 289 3.99 -6.97 -17.67
N ASP A 290 4.88 -6.05 -18.06
CA ASP A 290 4.54 -4.62 -18.13
C ASP A 290 3.54 -4.38 -19.27
N ARG A 291 2.37 -3.84 -18.93
CA ARG A 291 1.31 -3.50 -19.89
C ARG A 291 1.18 -1.99 -20.04
N VAL A 292 0.98 -1.54 -21.28
CA VAL A 292 0.60 -0.16 -21.57
C VAL A 292 -0.84 0.05 -21.10
N PRO A 293 -1.14 1.08 -20.28
CA PRO A 293 -2.51 1.36 -19.88
C PRO A 293 -3.31 1.95 -21.03
N GLU A 294 -4.57 1.55 -21.16
CA GLU A 294 -5.49 2.15 -22.13
C GLU A 294 -5.91 3.56 -21.70
N PHE A 295 -6.01 3.80 -20.39
CA PHE A 295 -6.43 5.08 -19.81
C PHE A 295 -5.49 5.53 -18.69
N VAL A 296 -5.10 6.81 -18.72
CA VAL A 296 -4.33 7.45 -17.66
C VAL A 296 -5.13 8.60 -17.05
N PHE A 297 -5.33 8.56 -15.74
CA PHE A 297 -5.88 9.65 -14.94
C PHE A 297 -4.73 10.48 -14.36
N LEU A 298 -4.48 11.67 -14.91
CA LEU A 298 -3.40 12.54 -14.47
C LEU A 298 -3.91 13.49 -13.38
N VAL A 299 -3.60 13.16 -12.13
CA VAL A 299 -4.00 13.88 -10.91
C VAL A 299 -2.89 14.78 -10.38
N HIS A 300 -3.17 15.50 -9.31
CA HIS A 300 -2.20 16.22 -8.49
C HIS A 300 -2.49 15.94 -7.02
N VAL A 301 -1.56 16.29 -6.14
CA VAL A 301 -1.77 16.14 -4.69
C VAL A 301 -2.72 17.24 -4.22
N VAL A 302 -3.71 16.92 -3.39
CA VAL A 302 -4.69 17.90 -2.91
C VAL A 302 -4.02 18.83 -1.90
N ASP A 303 -3.53 18.26 -0.80
CA ASP A 303 -2.81 18.93 0.28
C ASP A 303 -1.81 17.98 0.97
N ILE A 304 -1.09 18.48 1.98
CA ILE A 304 -0.06 17.70 2.69
C ILE A 304 -0.66 16.51 3.44
N MET A 305 -1.84 16.64 4.04
CA MET A 305 -2.49 15.54 4.77
C MET A 305 -2.90 14.41 3.83
N SER A 306 -3.54 14.76 2.72
CA SER A 306 -3.94 13.81 1.66
C SER A 306 -2.75 13.05 1.07
N SER A 307 -1.56 13.68 1.06
CA SER A 307 -0.34 13.03 0.56
C SER A 307 0.08 11.82 1.40
N MET A 308 -0.31 11.78 2.68
CA MET A 308 -0.02 10.68 3.60
C MET A 308 -1.03 9.52 3.51
N HIS A 309 -2.13 9.68 2.76
CA HIS A 309 -3.12 8.62 2.50
C HIS A 309 -2.80 7.75 1.27
N VAL A 310 -1.68 8.01 0.58
CA VAL A 310 -1.32 7.22 -0.61
C VAL A 310 -0.95 5.78 -0.25
N PRO A 311 -1.19 4.79 -1.14
CA PRO A 311 -1.06 3.36 -0.84
C PRO A 311 0.33 2.90 -0.36
N PHE A 312 1.40 3.66 -0.66
CA PHE A 312 2.76 3.31 -0.27
C PHE A 312 3.22 3.97 1.05
N VAL A 313 2.36 4.69 1.76
CA VAL A 313 2.67 5.28 3.07
C VAL A 313 2.27 4.32 4.20
N LEU A 314 0.98 4.10 4.41
CA LEU A 314 0.44 3.23 5.46
C LEU A 314 -0.82 2.53 4.96
N ARG A 315 -0.84 1.18 4.98
CA ARG A 315 -1.97 0.40 4.46
C ARG A 315 -3.27 0.78 5.14
N SER A 316 -3.30 0.73 6.46
CA SER A 316 -4.50 0.92 7.29
C SER A 316 -5.18 2.28 7.07
N ILE A 317 -4.41 3.29 6.70
CA ILE A 317 -4.91 4.65 6.40
C ILE A 317 -5.35 4.75 4.94
N SER A 318 -4.61 4.13 4.02
CA SER A 318 -4.93 4.16 2.58
C SER A 318 -6.14 3.28 2.20
N SER A 319 -6.54 2.35 3.05
CA SER A 319 -7.65 1.42 2.81
C SER A 319 -9.02 1.93 3.24
N VAL A 320 -9.07 3.08 3.93
CA VAL A 320 -10.31 3.71 4.41
C VAL A 320 -10.56 5.03 3.68
N PRO A 321 -11.80 5.56 3.68
CA PRO A 321 -12.06 6.90 3.18
C PRO A 321 -11.14 7.94 3.82
N PHE A 322 -10.79 8.97 3.05
CA PHE A 322 -9.90 10.03 3.54
C PHE A 322 -10.52 10.79 4.72
N GLU A 323 -9.78 10.85 5.83
CA GLU A 323 -10.08 11.66 7.01
C GLU A 323 -8.80 12.27 7.58
N ASN A 324 -8.90 13.43 8.22
CA ASN A 324 -7.76 14.05 8.89
C ASN A 324 -7.50 13.35 10.23
N HIS A 325 -6.76 12.24 10.20
CA HIS A 325 -6.40 11.52 11.42
C HIS A 325 -5.33 12.28 12.22
N LEU A 326 -5.60 12.54 13.50
CA LEU A 326 -4.66 13.25 14.39
C LEU A 326 -3.32 12.52 14.54
N ILE A 327 -3.30 11.19 14.41
CA ILE A 327 -2.08 10.37 14.45
C ILE A 327 -1.08 10.72 13.34
N LEU A 328 -1.53 11.37 12.26
CA LEU A 328 -0.67 11.81 11.16
C LEU A 328 0.00 13.17 11.39
N LEU A 329 -0.47 13.95 12.37
CA LEU A 329 0.07 15.30 12.63
C LEU A 329 1.58 15.30 12.93
N PRO A 330 2.15 14.36 13.72
CA PRO A 330 3.60 14.31 13.93
C PRO A 330 4.40 14.06 12.65
N PHE A 331 3.81 13.42 11.64
CA PHE A 331 4.45 13.12 10.36
C PHE A 331 4.26 14.24 9.33
N TRP A 332 3.39 15.21 9.60
CA TRP A 332 3.10 16.32 8.69
C TRP A 332 4.36 17.13 8.29
N PRO A 333 5.28 17.50 9.21
CA PRO A 333 6.49 18.22 8.82
C PRO A 333 7.38 17.41 7.88
N VAL A 334 7.45 16.09 8.09
CA VAL A 334 8.21 15.17 7.22
C VAL A 334 7.56 15.11 5.82
N ALA A 335 6.23 15.01 5.77
CA ALA A 335 5.49 15.03 4.51
C ALA A 335 5.65 16.36 3.76
N LEU A 336 5.68 17.50 4.48
CA LEU A 336 5.96 18.80 3.88
C LEU A 336 7.35 18.86 3.25
N VAL A 337 8.39 18.42 3.97
CA VAL A 337 9.77 18.38 3.45
C VAL A 337 9.83 17.48 2.21
N TYR A 338 9.21 16.31 2.25
CA TYR A 338 9.13 15.43 1.09
C TYR A 338 8.37 16.06 -0.08
N GLY A 339 7.30 16.82 0.20
CA GLY A 339 6.58 17.61 -0.79
C GLY A 339 7.44 18.67 -1.47
N MET A 340 8.33 19.33 -0.73
CA MET A 340 9.29 20.29 -1.27
C MET A 340 10.38 19.60 -2.10
N LEU A 341 10.90 18.45 -1.63
CA LEU A 341 11.84 17.63 -2.40
C LEU A 341 11.23 17.15 -3.73
N MET A 342 9.96 16.73 -3.69
CA MET A 342 9.20 16.36 -4.89
C MET A 342 8.98 17.55 -5.84
N TRP A 343 8.80 18.76 -5.30
CA TRP A 343 8.74 19.96 -6.12
C TRP A 343 10.03 20.12 -6.94
N CYS A 344 11.18 20.04 -6.28
CA CYS A 344 12.48 20.24 -6.90
C CYS A 344 12.84 19.16 -7.94
N CYS A 345 12.69 17.89 -7.58
CA CYS A 345 13.37 16.81 -8.32
C CYS A 345 12.44 15.77 -8.95
N SER A 346 11.14 15.76 -8.60
CA SER A 346 10.26 14.68 -9.02
C SER A 346 9.67 14.87 -10.42
N LYS A 347 9.33 13.74 -11.04
CA LYS A 347 8.63 13.63 -12.32
C LYS A 347 7.25 13.03 -12.08
N THR A 348 6.36 13.14 -13.06
CA THR A 348 5.07 12.43 -13.01
C THR A 348 5.25 10.93 -12.83
N PHE A 349 4.54 10.37 -11.85
CA PHE A 349 4.75 8.99 -11.41
C PHE A 349 3.43 8.24 -11.15
N LEU A 350 3.48 6.91 -11.24
CA LEU A 350 2.33 6.03 -11.04
C LEU A 350 2.04 5.90 -9.53
N VAL A 351 0.80 6.18 -9.13
CA VAL A 351 0.33 6.06 -7.74
C VAL A 351 -0.48 4.78 -7.55
N SER A 352 -1.43 4.52 -8.44
CA SER A 352 -2.31 3.36 -8.37
C SER A 352 -2.75 2.93 -9.77
N PHE A 353 -3.29 1.72 -9.87
CA PHE A 353 -3.88 1.20 -11.11
C PHE A 353 -5.09 0.33 -10.75
N TYR A 354 -5.94 0.08 -11.73
CA TYR A 354 -7.04 -0.86 -11.62
C TYR A 354 -7.40 -1.41 -13.00
N TYR A 355 -8.11 -2.55 -13.01
CA TYR A 355 -8.69 -3.10 -14.23
C TYR A 355 -10.18 -2.80 -14.25
N LEU A 356 -10.65 -2.22 -15.36
CA LEU A 356 -12.07 -2.00 -15.61
C LEU A 356 -12.44 -2.66 -16.94
N ARG A 357 -13.31 -3.67 -16.89
CA ARG A 357 -13.74 -4.45 -18.07
C ARG A 357 -12.54 -4.97 -18.90
N GLY A 358 -11.54 -5.53 -18.22
CA GLY A 358 -10.32 -6.08 -18.83
C GLY A 358 -9.28 -5.07 -19.32
N ARG A 359 -9.54 -3.76 -19.18
CA ARG A 359 -8.62 -2.68 -19.56
C ARG A 359 -7.87 -2.17 -18.36
N LEU A 360 -6.58 -1.89 -18.52
CA LEU A 360 -5.70 -1.32 -17.51
C LEU A 360 -5.84 0.20 -17.46
N HIS A 361 -6.21 0.69 -16.29
CA HIS A 361 -6.29 2.10 -15.97
C HIS A 361 -5.21 2.44 -14.96
N GLN A 362 -4.54 3.58 -15.15
CA GLN A 362 -3.50 4.06 -14.24
C GLN A 362 -3.79 5.47 -13.74
N THR A 363 -3.49 5.72 -12.48
CA THR A 363 -3.51 7.06 -11.87
C THR A 363 -2.08 7.56 -11.75
N TRP A 364 -1.75 8.59 -12.51
CA TRP A 364 -0.45 9.26 -12.45
C TRP A 364 -0.58 10.55 -11.67
N SER A 365 0.36 10.84 -10.78
CA SER A 365 0.38 12.09 -10.05
C SER A 365 1.41 13.05 -10.64
N VAL A 366 0.97 14.28 -10.90
CA VAL A 366 1.85 15.44 -10.97
C VAL A 366 2.31 15.73 -9.54
N PRO A 367 3.63 15.70 -9.26
CA PRO A 367 4.17 15.83 -7.89
C PRO A 367 4.08 17.29 -7.39
N ARG A 368 2.87 17.82 -7.34
CA ARG A 368 2.54 19.19 -6.99
C ARG A 368 1.29 19.20 -6.13
N HIS A 369 1.33 19.97 -5.04
CA HIS A 369 0.21 20.16 -4.12
C HIS A 369 -0.73 21.25 -4.63
N GLY A 370 -2.00 21.18 -4.25
CA GLY A 370 -3.03 22.09 -4.74
C GLY A 370 -2.66 23.57 -4.56
N PHE A 371 -2.09 23.94 -3.41
CA PHE A 371 -1.66 25.32 -3.15
C PHE A 371 -0.60 25.82 -4.16
N GLN A 372 0.24 24.92 -4.69
CA GLN A 372 1.30 25.29 -5.64
C GLN A 372 0.73 25.70 -7.00
N TYR A 373 -0.47 25.26 -7.37
CA TYR A 373 -1.14 25.68 -8.62
C TYR A 373 -1.55 27.16 -8.60
N PHE A 374 -1.60 27.78 -7.42
CA PHE A 374 -1.92 29.19 -7.24
C PHE A 374 -0.67 30.08 -7.10
N ILE A 375 0.54 29.50 -7.15
CA ILE A 375 1.80 30.25 -7.13
C ILE A 375 2.19 30.58 -8.59
N PRO A 376 2.25 31.86 -8.99
CA PRO A 376 2.54 32.23 -10.38
C PRO A 376 3.87 31.66 -10.91
N ALA A 377 4.92 31.66 -10.09
CA ALA A 377 6.23 31.12 -10.45
C ALA A 377 6.21 29.59 -10.69
N ALA A 378 5.25 28.86 -10.11
CA ALA A 378 5.13 27.42 -10.28
C ALA A 378 4.48 27.02 -11.62
N LYS A 379 3.75 27.95 -12.26
CA LYS A 379 2.93 27.71 -13.46
C LYS A 379 3.69 26.99 -14.58
N ALA A 380 4.87 27.52 -14.93
CA ALA A 380 5.69 26.96 -16.01
C ALA A 380 6.17 25.54 -15.68
N GLY A 381 6.59 25.29 -14.43
CA GLY A 381 7.03 23.97 -13.97
C GLY A 381 5.89 22.94 -13.96
N ILE A 382 4.69 23.34 -13.54
CA ILE A 382 3.50 22.48 -13.57
C ILE A 382 3.13 22.12 -15.01
N ASN A 383 3.03 23.10 -15.91
CA ASN A 383 2.72 22.85 -17.32
C ASN A 383 3.76 21.94 -17.98
N ARG A 384 5.05 22.11 -17.65
CA ARG A 384 6.10 21.21 -18.13
C ARG A 384 5.89 19.76 -17.67
N GLN A 385 5.49 19.53 -16.42
CA GLN A 385 5.21 18.18 -15.92
C GLN A 385 4.01 17.53 -16.61
N ILE A 386 2.94 18.31 -16.83
CA ILE A 386 1.74 17.84 -17.55
C ILE A 386 2.09 17.50 -19.01
N GLU A 387 2.81 18.40 -19.69
CA GLU A 387 3.28 18.17 -21.07
C GLU A 387 4.12 16.90 -21.19
N LEU A 388 5.10 16.71 -20.29
CA LEU A 388 5.93 15.51 -20.27
C LEU A 388 5.13 14.24 -20.00
N ALA A 389 4.08 14.29 -19.18
CA ALA A 389 3.18 13.15 -18.97
C ALA A 389 2.37 12.82 -20.24
N ILE A 390 1.84 13.82 -20.93
CA ILE A 390 1.13 13.64 -22.21
C ILE A 390 2.04 12.99 -23.24
N LEU A 391 3.24 13.55 -23.45
CA LEU A 391 4.21 13.01 -24.40
C LEU A 391 4.70 11.60 -24.03
N ARG A 392 4.82 11.30 -22.73
CA ARG A 392 5.11 9.95 -22.25
C ARG A 392 3.98 8.99 -22.57
N ALA A 393 2.73 9.39 -22.32
CA ALA A 393 1.55 8.59 -22.61
C ALA A 393 1.43 8.30 -24.11
N ASP A 394 1.69 9.29 -24.96
CA ASP A 394 1.71 9.13 -26.42
C ASP A 394 2.76 8.11 -26.87
N ARG A 395 4.01 8.25 -26.41
CA ARG A 395 5.10 7.33 -26.75
C ARG A 395 4.82 5.90 -26.30
N MET A 396 4.16 5.74 -25.16
CA MET A 396 3.77 4.43 -24.64
C MET A 396 2.62 3.81 -25.44
N GLY A 397 1.84 4.60 -26.20
CA GLY A 397 0.65 4.12 -26.91
C GLY A 397 -0.63 4.13 -26.09
N VAL A 398 -0.69 4.94 -25.03
CA VAL A 398 -1.90 5.16 -24.22
C VAL A 398 -2.98 5.77 -25.10
N LYS A 399 -4.23 5.31 -24.96
CA LYS A 399 -5.34 5.78 -25.81
C LYS A 399 -5.92 7.10 -25.33
N VAL A 400 -6.09 7.24 -24.02
CA VAL A 400 -6.68 8.44 -23.41
C VAL A 400 -5.90 8.84 -22.17
N LEU A 401 -5.60 10.13 -22.07
CA LEU A 401 -5.09 10.75 -20.86
C LEU A 401 -6.05 11.85 -20.41
N SER A 402 -6.55 11.73 -19.19
CA SER A 402 -7.46 12.72 -18.60
C SER A 402 -6.71 13.65 -17.67
N LEU A 403 -6.84 14.96 -17.88
CA LEU A 403 -6.39 16.02 -16.98
C LEU A 403 -7.40 16.18 -15.84
N ALA A 404 -7.03 15.75 -14.62
CA ALA A 404 -7.90 15.79 -13.46
C ALA A 404 -7.74 17.08 -12.65
N ALA A 405 -8.83 17.50 -11.99
CA ALA A 405 -8.85 18.63 -11.05
C ALA A 405 -8.11 19.89 -11.57
N LEU A 406 -7.07 20.37 -10.89
CA LEU A 406 -6.36 21.59 -11.29
C LEU A 406 -5.45 21.42 -12.52
N ASN A 407 -5.17 20.18 -12.97
CA ASN A 407 -4.39 19.94 -14.20
C ASN A 407 -5.13 20.41 -15.46
N LYS A 408 -6.45 20.58 -15.40
CA LYS A 408 -7.30 21.11 -16.47
C LYS A 408 -7.75 22.56 -16.23
N ASN A 409 -7.10 23.28 -15.32
CA ASN A 409 -7.47 24.66 -15.04
C ASN A 409 -7.23 25.55 -16.28
N GLU A 410 -8.22 26.33 -16.69
CA GLU A 410 -8.11 27.21 -17.86
C GLU A 410 -7.05 28.28 -17.71
N ALA A 411 -6.93 28.89 -16.53
CA ALA A 411 -5.90 29.89 -16.26
C ALA A 411 -4.49 29.29 -16.31
N LEU A 412 -4.37 27.98 -16.12
CA LEU A 412 -3.12 27.24 -16.18
C LEU A 412 -2.71 26.93 -17.63
N ASN A 413 -3.60 26.31 -18.41
CA ASN A 413 -3.28 25.74 -19.73
C ASN A 413 -4.45 25.71 -20.73
N GLY A 414 -5.46 26.55 -20.54
CA GLY A 414 -6.65 26.59 -21.41
C GLY A 414 -7.56 25.36 -21.29
N GLY A 415 -7.37 24.54 -20.26
CA GLY A 415 -8.08 23.26 -20.11
C GLY A 415 -7.47 22.13 -20.92
N GLY A 416 -6.20 22.27 -21.31
CA GLY A 416 -5.44 21.32 -22.11
C GLY A 416 -5.16 21.77 -23.54
N THR A 417 -5.81 22.84 -24.02
CA THR A 417 -5.61 23.37 -25.39
C THR A 417 -4.16 23.70 -25.67
N LEU A 418 -3.46 24.28 -24.68
CA LEU A 418 -2.03 24.57 -24.74
C LEU A 418 -1.18 23.39 -25.26
N PHE A 419 -1.53 22.16 -24.88
CA PHE A 419 -0.74 20.98 -25.22
C PHE A 419 -1.14 20.38 -26.57
N VAL A 420 -2.44 20.34 -26.88
CA VAL A 420 -2.92 19.81 -28.17
C VAL A 420 -2.60 20.76 -29.33
N ASP A 421 -2.62 22.07 -29.10
CA ASP A 421 -2.23 23.07 -30.11
C ASP A 421 -0.73 23.01 -30.38
N LYS A 422 0.08 22.77 -29.33
CA LYS A 422 1.54 22.64 -29.43
C LYS A 422 1.99 21.33 -30.06
N HIS A 423 1.23 20.26 -29.91
CA HIS A 423 1.53 18.91 -30.41
C HIS A 423 0.34 18.38 -31.23
N PRO A 424 0.17 18.83 -32.48
CA PRO A 424 -0.99 18.47 -33.29
C PRO A 424 -1.05 16.96 -33.65
N ASP A 425 0.10 16.29 -33.67
CA ASP A 425 0.23 14.87 -34.06
C ASP A 425 0.05 13.87 -32.89
N LEU A 426 -0.49 14.31 -31.75
CA LEU A 426 -0.75 13.43 -30.61
C LEU A 426 -1.75 12.32 -30.99
N ARG A 427 -1.33 11.07 -30.79
CA ARG A 427 -2.17 9.88 -30.92
C ARG A 427 -2.97 9.63 -29.64
N VAL A 428 -2.41 9.99 -28.48
CA VAL A 428 -3.13 9.97 -27.21
C VAL A 428 -4.20 11.08 -27.20
N ARG A 429 -5.43 10.73 -26.83
CA ARG A 429 -6.51 11.71 -26.67
C ARG A 429 -6.41 12.38 -25.31
N VAL A 430 -6.17 13.69 -25.30
CA VAL A 430 -6.17 14.49 -24.07
C VAL A 430 -7.59 14.97 -23.78
N VAL A 431 -8.12 14.64 -22.60
CA VAL A 431 -9.48 15.00 -22.20
C VAL A 431 -9.51 15.64 -20.81
N HIS A 432 -10.55 16.42 -20.50
CA HIS A 432 -10.73 17.04 -19.17
C HIS A 432 -11.83 16.37 -18.32
N GLY A 433 -12.61 15.46 -18.91
CA GLY A 433 -13.63 14.65 -18.20
C GLY A 433 -14.89 15.40 -17.73
N ASN A 434 -15.00 16.72 -17.93
CA ASN A 434 -16.10 17.53 -17.39
C ASN A 434 -17.49 17.06 -17.86
N THR A 435 -17.63 16.54 -19.08
CA THR A 435 -18.93 16.06 -19.59
C THR A 435 -19.45 14.89 -18.76
N LEU A 436 -18.59 13.92 -18.43
CA LEU A 436 -18.97 12.80 -17.57
C LEU A 436 -19.24 13.28 -16.14
N THR A 437 -18.41 14.18 -15.61
CA THR A 437 -18.67 14.81 -14.29
C THR A 437 -20.03 15.50 -14.25
N ALA A 438 -20.40 16.26 -15.30
CA ALA A 438 -21.70 16.90 -15.40
C ALA A 438 -22.83 15.88 -15.42
N ALA A 439 -22.68 14.82 -16.22
CA ALA A 439 -23.69 13.76 -16.32
C ALA A 439 -23.92 13.04 -14.98
N VAL A 440 -22.84 12.75 -14.24
CA VAL A 440 -22.94 12.13 -12.91
C VAL A 440 -23.65 13.06 -11.93
N ILE A 441 -23.25 14.34 -11.84
CA ILE A 441 -23.92 15.32 -10.97
C ILE A 441 -25.41 15.42 -11.31
N LEU A 442 -25.75 15.53 -12.61
CA LEU A 442 -27.13 15.62 -13.05
C LEU A 442 -27.94 14.35 -12.72
N ASN A 443 -27.32 13.18 -12.72
CA ASN A 443 -27.95 11.91 -12.36
C ASN A 443 -28.16 11.76 -10.84
N GLU A 444 -27.34 12.41 -10.02
CA GLU A 444 -27.48 12.41 -8.55
C GLU A 444 -28.54 13.40 -8.05
N ILE A 445 -28.95 14.37 -8.88
CA ILE A 445 -30.02 15.31 -8.51
C ILE A 445 -31.38 14.57 -8.47
N PRO A 446 -32.13 14.64 -7.36
CA PRO A 446 -33.44 14.00 -7.25
C PRO A 446 -34.41 14.47 -8.35
N SER A 447 -35.23 13.55 -8.87
CA SER A 447 -36.14 13.81 -9.99
C SER A 447 -37.25 14.83 -9.67
N ASN A 448 -37.59 15.01 -8.40
CA ASN A 448 -38.59 15.97 -7.93
C ASN A 448 -38.01 17.37 -7.62
N THR A 449 -36.71 17.57 -7.83
CA THR A 449 -36.03 18.86 -7.58
C THR A 449 -36.63 19.97 -8.43
N LYS A 450 -37.05 21.07 -7.78
CA LYS A 450 -37.60 22.27 -8.44
C LYS A 450 -36.63 23.44 -8.46
N GLU A 451 -35.66 23.43 -7.54
CA GLU A 451 -34.68 24.47 -7.37
C GLU A 451 -33.34 23.87 -6.98
N VAL A 452 -32.24 24.42 -7.52
CA VAL A 452 -30.86 24.02 -7.25
C VAL A 452 -30.03 25.26 -6.96
N PHE A 453 -29.25 25.23 -5.89
CA PHE A 453 -28.23 26.24 -5.62
C PHE A 453 -26.87 25.79 -6.16
N LEU A 454 -26.33 26.53 -7.13
CA LEU A 454 -25.11 26.14 -7.82
C LEU A 454 -23.95 27.07 -7.49
N THR A 455 -22.99 26.55 -6.72
CA THR A 455 -21.68 27.18 -6.53
C THR A 455 -20.80 26.93 -7.76
N GLY A 456 -20.06 27.94 -8.21
CA GLY A 456 -19.23 27.82 -9.41
C GLY A 456 -20.01 27.71 -10.73
N ALA A 457 -21.26 28.22 -10.76
CA ALA A 457 -22.15 28.18 -11.92
C ALA A 457 -21.59 28.84 -13.20
N THR A 458 -20.55 29.68 -13.07
CA THR A 458 -19.90 30.36 -14.20
C THR A 458 -18.69 29.59 -14.77
N SER A 459 -18.31 28.46 -14.17
CA SER A 459 -17.28 27.56 -14.71
C SER A 459 -17.80 26.78 -15.93
N LYS A 460 -16.93 26.19 -16.76
CA LYS A 460 -17.35 25.31 -17.87
C LYS A 460 -18.32 24.22 -17.43
N LEU A 461 -18.03 23.58 -16.29
CA LEU A 461 -18.86 22.51 -15.73
C LEU A 461 -20.19 23.08 -15.18
N GLY A 462 -20.11 24.09 -14.32
CA GLY A 462 -21.30 24.69 -13.70
C GLY A 462 -22.25 25.31 -14.72
N ARG A 463 -21.71 25.99 -15.75
CA ARG A 463 -22.49 26.55 -16.87
C ARG A 463 -23.27 25.47 -17.60
N ALA A 464 -22.64 24.33 -17.91
CA ALA A 464 -23.31 23.22 -18.59
C ALA A 464 -24.45 22.62 -17.75
N ILE A 465 -24.22 22.44 -16.45
CA ILE A 465 -25.24 21.96 -15.50
C ILE A 465 -26.40 22.96 -15.39
N ALA A 466 -26.09 24.25 -15.21
CA ALA A 466 -27.10 25.31 -15.09
C ALA A 466 -28.00 25.37 -16.31
N LEU A 467 -27.42 25.37 -17.51
CA LEU A 467 -28.18 25.39 -18.78
C LEU A 467 -29.04 24.13 -18.96
N TYR A 468 -28.53 22.95 -18.57
CA TYR A 468 -29.29 21.71 -18.66
C TYR A 468 -30.51 21.72 -17.72
N LEU A 469 -30.31 22.09 -16.46
CA LEU A 469 -31.39 22.16 -15.45
C LEU A 469 -32.42 23.23 -15.81
N CYS A 470 -31.97 24.40 -16.28
CA CYS A 470 -32.83 25.48 -16.75
C CYS A 470 -33.78 25.03 -17.88
N ARG A 471 -33.28 24.28 -18.87
CA ARG A 471 -34.11 23.68 -19.94
C ARG A 471 -35.11 22.64 -19.43
N LYS A 472 -34.86 22.06 -18.26
CA LYS A 472 -35.80 21.17 -17.55
C LYS A 472 -36.78 21.92 -16.64
N ARG A 473 -36.83 23.26 -16.74
CA ARG A 473 -37.68 24.14 -15.91
C ARG A 473 -37.37 24.04 -14.41
N ILE A 474 -36.12 23.72 -14.07
CA ILE A 474 -35.61 23.73 -12.71
C ILE A 474 -34.96 25.09 -12.48
N ARG A 475 -35.35 25.78 -11.41
CA ARG A 475 -34.79 27.08 -11.03
C ARG A 475 -33.36 26.90 -10.54
N VAL A 476 -32.39 27.55 -11.16
CA VAL A 476 -30.97 27.48 -10.79
C VAL A 476 -30.53 28.81 -10.22
N MET A 477 -30.21 28.81 -8.93
CA MET A 477 -29.62 29.96 -8.23
C MET A 477 -28.11 29.93 -8.44
N MET A 478 -27.62 30.77 -9.34
CA MET A 478 -26.22 30.85 -9.74
C MET A 478 -25.44 31.79 -8.82
N LEU A 479 -24.59 31.22 -7.96
CA LEU A 479 -23.74 32.03 -7.09
C LEU A 479 -22.60 32.69 -7.90
N THR A 480 -22.71 34.00 -8.14
CA THR A 480 -21.64 34.78 -8.77
C THR A 480 -21.74 36.28 -8.47
N MET A 481 -20.58 36.88 -8.19
CA MET A 481 -20.46 38.34 -8.03
C MET A 481 -20.41 39.08 -9.37
N SER A 482 -20.18 38.38 -10.49
CA SER A 482 -20.07 39.00 -11.82
C SER A 482 -21.39 38.92 -12.56
N SER A 483 -22.11 40.03 -12.58
CA SER A 483 -23.36 40.16 -13.34
C SER A 483 -23.14 39.96 -14.84
N GLU A 484 -21.99 40.39 -15.36
CA GLU A 484 -21.62 40.16 -16.77
C GLU A 484 -21.53 38.66 -17.10
N ARG A 485 -20.82 37.87 -16.28
CA ARG A 485 -20.72 36.41 -16.48
C ARG A 485 -22.07 35.73 -16.35
N PHE A 486 -22.91 36.16 -15.41
CA PHE A 486 -24.27 35.66 -15.28
C PHE A 486 -25.10 35.95 -16.54
N LEU A 487 -25.17 37.21 -16.97
CA LEU A 487 -25.96 37.63 -18.13
C LEU A 487 -25.49 36.92 -19.41
N LYS A 488 -24.18 36.72 -19.57
CA LYS A 488 -23.63 35.95 -20.70
C LYS A 488 -24.20 34.53 -20.73
N ILE A 489 -24.25 33.83 -19.60
CA ILE A 489 -24.80 32.47 -19.52
C ILE A 489 -26.32 32.48 -19.69
N GLN A 490 -27.02 33.45 -19.09
CA GLN A 490 -28.47 33.56 -19.22
C GLN A 490 -28.89 33.70 -20.69
N ARG A 491 -28.17 34.50 -21.47
CA ARG A 491 -28.46 34.70 -22.91
C ARG A 491 -28.25 33.46 -23.77
N GLU A 492 -27.50 32.46 -23.29
CA GLU A 492 -27.32 31.19 -24.01
C GLU A 492 -28.48 30.21 -23.80
N ALA A 493 -29.31 30.43 -22.77
CA ALA A 493 -30.55 29.69 -22.61
C ALA A 493 -31.60 30.23 -23.59
N PRO A 494 -32.45 29.35 -24.19
CA PRO A 494 -33.58 29.81 -24.99
C PRO A 494 -34.48 30.75 -24.18
N ALA A 495 -35.08 31.75 -24.84
CA ALA A 495 -35.79 32.85 -24.18
C ALA A 495 -36.83 32.38 -23.14
N GLU A 496 -37.60 31.34 -23.45
CA GLU A 496 -38.61 30.75 -22.57
C GLU A 496 -38.06 30.15 -21.27
N PHE A 497 -36.77 29.78 -21.25
CA PHE A 497 -36.12 29.18 -20.09
C PHE A 497 -35.26 30.17 -19.29
N GLN A 498 -34.97 31.36 -19.79
CA GLN A 498 -34.06 32.32 -19.14
C GLN A 498 -34.48 32.71 -17.72
N GLN A 499 -35.79 32.73 -17.45
CA GLN A 499 -36.38 33.00 -16.12
C GLN A 499 -35.98 31.97 -15.05
N TYR A 500 -35.57 30.76 -15.44
CA TYR A 500 -35.12 29.73 -14.51
C TYR A 500 -33.67 29.93 -14.05
N LEU A 501 -32.91 30.85 -14.65
CA LEU A 501 -31.57 31.21 -14.19
C LEU A 501 -31.65 32.48 -13.35
N VAL A 502 -31.24 32.39 -12.08
CA VAL A 502 -31.31 33.51 -11.12
C VAL A 502 -29.92 33.79 -10.58
N GLN A 503 -29.47 35.04 -10.69
CA GLN A 503 -28.22 35.47 -10.06
C GLN A 503 -28.41 35.58 -8.54
N VAL A 504 -27.49 34.99 -7.78
CA VAL A 504 -27.38 35.21 -6.34
C VAL A 504 -25.94 35.56 -5.99
N THR A 505 -25.75 36.42 -4.99
CA THR A 505 -24.43 36.93 -4.58
C THR A 505 -24.00 36.45 -3.19
N LYS A 506 -24.91 35.81 -2.45
CA LYS A 506 -24.71 35.38 -1.07
C LYS A 506 -25.30 33.98 -0.85
N TYR A 507 -24.69 33.21 0.05
CA TYR A 507 -25.16 31.87 0.41
C TYR A 507 -26.55 31.89 1.08
N GLN A 508 -26.87 32.95 1.84
CA GLN A 508 -28.16 33.10 2.51
C GLN A 508 -29.36 33.09 1.55
N ALA A 509 -29.14 33.44 0.27
CA ALA A 509 -30.19 33.37 -0.75
C ALA A 509 -30.71 31.94 -0.98
N ALA A 510 -29.93 30.92 -0.60
CA ALA A 510 -30.27 29.50 -0.74
C ALA A 510 -30.65 28.82 0.58
N GLN A 511 -30.95 29.57 1.65
CA GLN A 511 -31.28 28.99 2.96
C GLN A 511 -32.43 27.98 2.95
N ASN A 512 -33.36 28.13 1.99
CA ASN A 512 -34.52 27.24 1.82
C ASN A 512 -34.34 26.22 0.68
N CYS A 513 -33.20 26.25 0.00
CA CYS A 513 -32.89 25.32 -1.09
C CYS A 513 -32.45 23.98 -0.51
N LYS A 514 -33.04 22.89 -1.01
CA LYS A 514 -32.74 21.53 -0.52
C LYS A 514 -31.62 20.82 -1.30
N VAL A 515 -31.20 21.39 -2.44
CA VAL A 515 -30.25 20.77 -3.39
C VAL A 515 -29.16 21.75 -3.79
#